data_AF-A0A7M2QUK1-F1
#
_entry.id   AF-A0A7M2QUK1-F1
#
_cell.length_a   1.000
_cell.length_b   1.000
_cell.length_c   1.000
_cell.angle_alpha   90.00
_cell.angle_beta   90.00
_cell.angle_gamma   90.00
#
_symmetry.space_group_name_H-M   'P 1'
#
loop_
_entity.id
_entity.type
_entity.pdbx_description
1 polymer ?
#
loop_
_entity_poly.entity_id
_entity_poly.type
_entity_poly.pdbx_seq_one_letter_code
_entity_poly.pdbx_strand_id
1 'polypeptide(L)'
;MFVYKYKRLIEDFVNEVIPVEDFERDYLNTFKNETERMDTFFEILNGVFEAVDSYWNECLPGQENAFEISEQQLRKEVSEALVKINSLSNIL
;
A
#
# COMPACT_ATOMS: atom_id res chain seq x y z
N MET A 1 -1.40 17.72 2.93
CA MET A 1 -2.41 16.82 2.34
C MET A 1 -1.76 15.48 2.15
N PHE A 2 -1.90 14.65 3.19
CA PHE A 2 -1.31 13.33 3.31
C PHE A 2 -1.46 12.46 2.05
N VAL A 3 -2.60 12.57 1.34
CA VAL A 3 -2.94 11.77 0.15
C VAL A 3 -1.84 11.76 -0.91
N TYR A 4 -1.19 12.91 -1.18
CA TYR A 4 -0.11 12.96 -2.19
C TYR A 4 1.12 12.13 -1.80
N LYS A 5 1.44 12.06 -0.50
CA LYS A 5 2.58 11.28 0.00
C LYS A 5 2.33 9.78 -0.21
N TYR A 6 1.15 9.32 0.20
CA TYR A 6 0.74 7.91 0.02
C TYR A 6 0.62 7.55 -1.45
N LYS A 7 -0.06 8.37 -2.23
CA LYS A 7 -0.23 8.13 -3.67
C LYS A 7 1.12 7.99 -4.37
N ARG A 8 2.05 8.91 -4.11
CA ARG A 8 3.40 8.83 -4.70
C ARG A 8 4.12 7.54 -4.32
N LEU A 9 4.12 7.18 -3.04
CA LEU A 9 4.79 5.98 -2.56
C LEU A 9 4.18 4.70 -3.16
N ILE A 10 2.86 4.64 -3.24
CA ILE A 10 2.10 3.56 -3.89
C ILE A 10 2.40 3.50 -5.39
N GLU A 11 2.42 4.64 -6.09
CA GLU A 11 2.76 4.72 -7.52
C GLU A 11 4.19 4.27 -7.79
N ASP A 12 5.15 4.73 -6.99
CA ASP A 12 6.56 4.34 -7.13
C ASP A 12 6.73 2.83 -6.91
N PHE A 13 6.02 2.24 -5.94
CA PHE A 13 6.04 0.80 -5.74
C PHE A 13 5.38 0.04 -6.90
N VAL A 14 4.16 0.40 -7.30
CA VAL A 14 3.43 -0.28 -8.39
C VAL A 14 4.19 -0.22 -9.72
N ASN A 15 4.88 0.88 -10.00
CA ASN A 15 5.68 1.06 -11.22
C ASN A 15 7.11 0.52 -11.11
N GLU A 16 7.42 -0.27 -10.07
CA GLU A 16 8.74 -0.87 -9.86
C GLU A 16 9.88 0.15 -9.75
N VAL A 17 9.58 1.39 -9.36
CA VAL A 17 10.57 2.45 -9.12
C VAL A 17 11.30 2.20 -7.80
N ILE A 18 10.60 1.67 -6.80
CA ILE A 18 11.18 1.25 -5.52
C ILE A 18 10.95 -0.25 -5.27
N PRO A 19 11.92 -0.94 -4.65
CA PRO A 19 11.77 -2.33 -4.26
C PRO A 19 10.84 -2.47 -3.04
N VAL A 20 10.43 -3.70 -2.73
CA VAL A 20 9.49 -3.99 -1.64
C VAL A 20 10.01 -3.54 -0.29
N GLU A 21 11.30 -3.70 0.00
CA GLU A 21 11.88 -3.34 1.30
C GLU A 21 11.82 -1.83 1.55
N ASP A 22 11.99 -1.03 0.50
CA ASP A 22 11.85 0.43 0.57
C ASP A 22 10.39 0.83 0.75
N PHE A 23 9.49 0.18 0.00
CA PHE A 23 8.05 0.43 0.13
C PHE A 23 7.53 0.11 1.53
N GLU A 24 7.83 -1.08 2.07
CA GLU A 24 7.40 -1.50 3.41
C GLU A 24 7.87 -0.51 4.48
N ARG A 25 9.17 -0.21 4.49
CA ARG A 25 9.78 0.72 5.45
C ARG A 25 9.11 2.08 5.40
N ASP A 26 9.04 2.66 4.21
CA ASP A 26 8.57 4.04 4.03
C ASP A 26 7.06 4.15 4.21
N TYR A 27 6.29 3.11 3.84
CA TYR A 27 4.84 3.07 4.02
C TYR A 27 4.48 2.95 5.49
N LEU A 28 5.06 1.98 6.21
CA LEU A 28 4.83 1.79 7.63
C LEU A 28 5.25 3.01 8.44
N ASN A 29 6.40 3.61 8.11
CA ASN A 29 6.85 4.83 8.77
C ASN A 29 5.89 6.00 8.51
N THR A 30 5.40 6.16 7.28
CA THR A 30 4.42 7.20 6.94
C THR A 30 3.10 6.99 7.68
N PHE A 31 2.56 5.76 7.66
CA PHE A 31 1.29 5.40 8.30
C PHE A 31 1.31 5.57 9.82
N LYS A 32 2.36 5.10 10.49
CA LYS A 32 2.49 5.20 11.97
C LYS A 32 2.67 6.63 12.47
N ASN A 33 3.21 7.52 11.65
CA ASN A 33 3.49 8.92 12.02
C ASN A 33 2.48 9.92 11.45
N GLU A 34 1.44 9.46 10.75
CA GLU A 34 0.46 10.38 10.19
C GLU A 34 -0.42 10.98 11.30
N THR A 35 -0.60 12.30 11.23
CA THR A 35 -1.34 13.09 12.21
C THR A 35 -2.54 13.80 11.57
N GLU A 36 -2.58 13.89 10.24
CA GLU A 36 -3.75 14.34 9.48
C GLU A 36 -4.87 13.28 9.59
N ARG A 37 -6.12 13.73 9.73
CA ARG A 37 -7.29 12.84 9.74
C ARG A 37 -7.53 12.30 8.33
N MET A 38 -7.51 10.97 8.17
CA MET A 38 -7.54 10.31 6.85
C MET A 38 -8.94 10.09 6.25
N ASP A 39 -10.02 10.32 7.01
CA ASP A 39 -11.44 10.18 6.61
C ASP A 39 -11.69 9.11 5.52
N THR A 40 -12.19 9.50 4.35
CA THR A 40 -12.58 8.60 3.25
C THR A 40 -11.42 7.76 2.70
N PHE A 41 -10.17 8.18 2.92
CA PHE A 41 -8.98 7.44 2.50
C PHE A 41 -8.50 6.42 3.53
N PHE A 42 -8.94 6.50 4.79
CA PHE A 42 -8.44 5.65 5.87
C PHE A 42 -8.56 4.17 5.53
N GLU A 43 -9.74 3.70 5.12
CA GLU A 43 -9.98 2.29 4.79
C GLU A 43 -9.08 1.78 3.66
N ILE A 44 -8.79 2.63 2.67
CA ILE A 44 -7.93 2.25 1.54
C ILE A 44 -6.47 2.14 2.01
N LEU A 45 -6.00 3.12 2.78
CA LEU A 45 -4.63 3.16 3.29
C LEU A 45 -4.41 2.11 4.39
N ASN A 46 -5.42 1.80 5.18
CA ASN A 46 -5.39 0.72 6.16
C ASN A 46 -5.34 -0.65 5.46
N GLY A 47 -6.07 -0.85 4.36
CA GLY A 47 -5.95 -2.07 3.56
C GLY A 47 -4.53 -2.29 3.02
N VAL A 48 -3.85 -1.23 2.59
CA VAL A 48 -2.43 -1.35 2.19
C VAL A 48 -1.53 -1.63 3.40
N PHE A 49 -1.82 -1.03 4.57
CA PHE A 49 -1.09 -1.34 5.80
C PHE A 49 -1.22 -2.83 6.17
N GLU A 50 -2.42 -3.39 6.10
CA GLU A 50 -2.68 -4.81 6.38
C GLU A 50 -2.00 -5.73 5.36
N ALA A 51 -1.97 -5.35 4.08
CA ALA A 51 -1.26 -6.09 3.04
C ALA A 51 0.26 -6.09 3.30
N VAL A 52 0.83 -4.95 3.71
CA VAL A 52 2.23 -4.85 4.11
C VAL A 52 2.51 -5.68 5.36
N ASP A 53 1.64 -5.66 6.37
CA ASP A 53 1.79 -6.48 7.58
C ASP A 53 1.71 -7.99 7.29
N SER A 54 1.00 -8.36 6.22
CA SER A 54 0.86 -9.74 5.75
C SER A 54 1.98 -10.16 4.79
N TYR A 55 2.85 -9.26 4.33
CA TYR A 55 3.90 -9.62 3.39
C TYR A 55 4.99 -10.46 4.06
N TRP A 56 5.37 -11.54 3.39
CA TRP A 56 6.49 -12.37 3.80
C TRP A 56 7.38 -12.69 2.60
N ASN A 57 8.68 -12.39 2.71
CA ASN A 57 9.63 -12.52 1.60
C ASN A 57 9.83 -13.97 1.12
N GLU A 58 9.58 -14.98 1.96
CA GLU A 58 9.64 -16.39 1.56
C GLU A 58 8.29 -16.92 1.05
N CYS A 59 7.21 -16.13 1.10
CA CYS A 59 5.92 -16.53 0.55
C CYS A 59 5.98 -16.49 -0.98
N LEU A 60 5.85 -17.65 -1.62
CA LEU A 60 5.87 -17.76 -3.07
C LEU A 60 4.46 -17.56 -3.66
N PRO A 61 4.36 -17.05 -4.90
CA PRO A 61 3.09 -16.99 -5.60
C PRO A 61 2.36 -18.34 -5.65
N GLY A 62 1.08 -18.34 -5.28
CA GLY A 62 0.24 -19.52 -5.14
C GLY A 62 0.29 -20.21 -3.78
N GLN A 63 1.08 -19.71 -2.83
CA GLN A 63 1.13 -20.17 -1.44
C GLN A 63 0.48 -19.18 -0.46
N GLU A 64 -0.10 -18.09 -0.99
CA GLU A 64 -0.65 -17.03 -0.16
C GLU A 64 -1.83 -17.49 0.69
N ASN A 65 -1.94 -16.90 1.86
CA ASN A 65 -3.07 -17.08 2.77
C ASN A 65 -3.44 -15.74 3.41
N ALA A 66 -4.32 -15.77 4.42
CA ALA A 66 -4.82 -14.55 5.05
C ALA A 66 -3.76 -13.80 5.90
N PHE A 67 -2.60 -14.40 6.16
CA PHE A 67 -1.55 -13.85 7.04
C PHE A 67 -0.20 -13.70 6.34
N GLU A 68 0.00 -14.39 5.22
CA GLU A 68 1.26 -14.40 4.47
C GLU A 68 0.97 -14.25 2.99
N ILE A 69 1.45 -13.17 2.39
CA ILE A 69 1.31 -12.88 0.97
C ILE A 69 2.67 -12.70 0.31
N SER A 70 2.74 -13.08 -0.96
CA SER A 70 3.92 -12.89 -1.81
C SER A 70 4.06 -11.42 -2.24
N GLU A 71 5.24 -11.03 -2.73
CA GLU A 71 5.42 -9.68 -3.31
C GLU A 71 4.48 -9.43 -4.49
N GLN A 72 4.20 -10.47 -5.28
CA GLN A 72 3.27 -10.37 -6.41
C GLN A 72 1.86 -10.02 -5.94
N GLN A 73 1.38 -10.67 -4.88
CA GLN A 73 0.08 -10.40 -4.30
C GLN A 73 0.05 -9.03 -3.61
N LEU A 74 1.12 -8.64 -2.91
CA LEU A 74 1.27 -7.29 -2.34
C LEU A 74 1.14 -6.22 -3.44
N ARG A 75 1.88 -6.35 -4.55
CA ARG A 75 1.81 -5.42 -5.69
C ARG A 75 0.42 -5.32 -6.27
N LYS A 76 -0.30 -6.45 -6.36
CA LYS A 76 -1.69 -6.47 -6.84
C LYS A 76 -2.62 -5.68 -5.91
N GLU A 77 -2.58 -5.93 -4.60
CA GLU A 77 -3.44 -5.25 -3.63
C GLU A 77 -3.14 -3.74 -3.55
N VAL A 78 -1.85 -3.38 -3.59
CA VAL A 78 -1.41 -1.98 -3.63
C VAL A 78 -1.85 -1.30 -4.94
N SER A 79 -1.83 -2.00 -6.07
CA SER A 79 -2.37 -1.50 -7.34
C SER A 79 -3.88 -1.27 -7.27
N GLU A 80 -4.64 -2.16 -6.61
CA GLU A 80 -6.08 -1.97 -6.41
C GLU A 80 -6.37 -0.75 -5.52
N ALA A 81 -5.56 -0.53 -4.48
CA ALA A 81 -5.63 0.66 -3.65
C ALA A 81 -5.35 1.94 -4.46
N LEU A 82 -4.35 1.93 -5.35
CA LEU A 82 -4.04 3.06 -6.23
C LEU A 82 -5.23 3.45 -7.11
N VAL A 83 -5.93 2.47 -7.68
CA VAL A 83 -7.14 2.71 -8.48
C VAL A 83 -8.21 3.40 -7.65
N LYS A 84 -8.44 2.95 -6.40
CA LYS A 84 -9.42 3.56 -5.48
C LYS A 84 -9.02 4.99 -5.10
N ILE A 85 -7.74 5.23 -4.78
CA ILE A 85 -7.21 6.57 -4.48
C ILE A 85 -7.42 7.52 -5.66
N ASN A 86 -7.10 7.08 -6.88
CA ASN A 86 -7.26 7.88 -8.09
C ASN A 86 -8.74 8.19 -8.38
N SER A 87 -9.63 7.23 -8.17
CA SER A 87 -11.08 7.45 -8.32
C SER A 87 -11.59 8.52 -7.37
N LEU A 88 -11.20 8.49 -6.09
CA LEU A 88 -11.61 9.50 -5.11
C LEU A 88 -10.99 10.87 -5.38
N SER A 89 -9.73 10.88 -5.84
CA SER A 89 -9.02 12.12 -6.16
C SER A 89 -9.55 12.82 -7.42
N ASN A 90 -10.28 12.11 -8.28
CA ASN A 90 -10.96 12.69 -9.45
C ASN A 90 -12.36 13.22 -9.13
N ILE A 91 -12.90 12.94 -7.94
CA ILE A 91 -14.25 13.32 -7.50
C ILE A 91 -14.21 14.55 -6.54
N LEU A 92 -13.06 14.80 -5.92
CA LEU A 92 -12.78 15.91 -5.00
C LEU A 92 -12.04 17.05 -5.70
#